data_AF-A0A7J7JW15-F1
#
_entry.id   AF-A0A7J7JW15-F1
#
_cell.length_a   1.000
_cell.length_b   1.000
_cell.length_c   1.000
_cell.angle_alpha   90.00
_cell.angle_beta   90.00
_cell.angle_gamma   90.00
#
_symmetry.space_group_name_H-M   'P 1'
#
loop_
_entity.id
_entity.type
_entity.pdbx_description
1 polymer ?
#
loop_
_entity_poly.entity_id
_entity_poly.type
_entity_poly.pdbx_seq_one_letter_code
_entity_poly.pdbx_strand_id
1 'polypeptide(L)'
;MSVIPVLLTSQLCGNATQVGRDMAELAKRILNTGEDLDYVEGLFEGTVAFEEDINNKIKQAKDLAIEQNSQVCVLFGGETTVEVTGTGRGGRNQEMCLSAMIAMDSMNLSPNSVTFASIGTDGQDGPTSAAGAVVAPFCSSTSQLDPLAFLKNNDSHSYFSELEGGKFIYNTGLTGTNVMDIGIMLLDFEDS
;
A
#
# COMPACT_ATOMS: atom_id res chain seq x y z
N MET A 1 2.60 20.39 -9.09
CA MET A 1 2.43 19.06 -9.69
C MET A 1 0.99 18.65 -9.50
N SER A 2 0.28 18.30 -10.57
CA SER A 2 -1.11 17.83 -10.51
C SER A 2 -1.15 16.34 -10.17
N VAL A 3 -2.26 15.91 -9.57
CA VAL A 3 -2.50 14.50 -9.19
C VAL A 3 -3.82 14.07 -9.82
N ILE A 4 -3.82 12.92 -10.50
CA ILE A 4 -5.01 12.34 -11.13
C ILE A 4 -5.53 11.21 -10.24
N PRO A 5 -6.67 11.40 -9.56
CA PRO A 5 -7.19 10.40 -8.64
C PRO A 5 -7.90 9.26 -9.37
N VAL A 6 -7.74 8.04 -8.87
CA VAL A 6 -8.49 6.86 -9.27
C VAL A 6 -8.98 6.15 -8.01
N LEU A 7 -10.29 6.02 -7.83
CA LEU A 7 -10.85 5.15 -6.81
C LEU A 7 -10.79 3.71 -7.33
N LEU A 8 -10.05 2.84 -6.65
CA LEU A 8 -9.91 1.42 -7.00
C LEU A 8 -11.11 0.62 -6.50
N THR A 9 -11.40 0.75 -5.20
CA THR A 9 -12.48 0.05 -4.52
C THR A 9 -12.74 0.72 -3.16
N SER A 10 -13.98 0.69 -2.69
CA SER A 10 -14.35 1.01 -1.31
C SER A 10 -14.68 -0.24 -0.48
N GLN A 11 -14.38 -1.42 -1.01
CA GLN A 11 -14.72 -2.74 -0.45
C GLN A 11 -13.51 -3.68 -0.47
N LEU A 12 -12.30 -3.13 -0.30
CA LEU A 12 -11.09 -3.93 -0.20
C LEU A 12 -11.22 -4.92 0.97
N CYS A 13 -10.93 -6.18 0.70
CA CYS A 13 -10.97 -7.25 1.69
C CYS A 13 -9.88 -8.28 1.40
N GLY A 14 -9.74 -9.27 2.27
CA GLY A 14 -8.72 -10.32 2.15
C GLY A 14 -7.58 -10.15 3.14
N ASN A 15 -6.57 -11.00 3.00
CA ASN A 15 -5.40 -11.01 3.88
C ASN A 15 -4.47 -9.83 3.56
N ALA A 16 -4.11 -9.03 4.57
CA ALA A 16 -3.31 -7.82 4.44
C ALA A 16 -1.94 -8.07 3.76
N THR A 17 -1.28 -9.19 4.07
CA THR A 17 -0.02 -9.59 3.44
C THR A 17 -0.18 -9.99 1.98
N GLN A 18 -1.30 -10.59 1.56
CA GLN A 18 -1.54 -10.86 0.14
C GLN A 18 -1.88 -9.55 -0.59
N VAL A 19 -2.80 -8.77 -0.05
CA VAL A 19 -3.23 -7.48 -0.62
C VAL A 19 -2.05 -6.52 -0.79
N GLY A 20 -1.12 -6.46 0.17
CA GLY A 20 0.09 -5.63 0.04
C GLY A 20 0.96 -6.01 -1.17
N ARG A 21 1.11 -7.31 -1.44
CA ARG A 21 1.81 -7.82 -2.64
C ARG A 21 1.05 -7.48 -3.92
N ASP A 22 -0.27 -7.65 -3.92
CA ASP A 22 -1.13 -7.37 -5.08
C ASP A 22 -1.09 -5.88 -5.44
N MET A 23 -1.07 -4.99 -4.42
CA MET A 23 -0.91 -3.54 -4.60
C MET A 23 0.44 -3.16 -5.19
N ALA A 24 1.54 -3.81 -4.77
CA ALA A 24 2.86 -3.58 -5.34
C ALA A 24 2.94 -4.03 -6.82
N GLU A 25 2.33 -5.16 -7.15
CA GLU A 25 2.21 -5.64 -8.54
C GLU A 25 1.35 -4.68 -9.38
N LEU A 26 0.24 -4.16 -8.83
CA LEU A 26 -0.55 -3.13 -9.48
C LEU A 26 0.27 -1.86 -9.73
N ALA A 27 1.03 -1.39 -8.74
CA ALA A 27 1.92 -0.24 -8.88
C ALA A 27 2.89 -0.43 -10.05
N LYS A 28 3.54 -1.60 -10.11
CA LYS A 28 4.46 -1.96 -11.19
C LYS A 28 3.79 -1.93 -12.56
N ARG A 29 2.61 -2.52 -12.71
CA ARG A 29 1.84 -2.51 -13.97
C ARG A 29 1.48 -1.12 -14.43
N ILE A 30 1.09 -0.25 -13.49
CA ILE A 30 0.74 1.13 -13.82
C ILE A 30 2.00 1.89 -14.27
N LEU A 31 3.12 1.76 -13.56
CA LEU A 31 4.37 2.44 -13.89
C LEU A 31 4.99 1.93 -15.20
N ASN A 32 4.88 0.64 -15.50
CA ASN A 32 5.51 0.06 -16.69
C ASN A 32 4.68 0.32 -17.97
N THR A 33 5.27 0.98 -18.97
CA THR A 33 4.59 1.33 -20.23
C THR A 33 4.19 0.13 -21.09
N GLY A 34 4.81 -1.04 -20.88
CA GLY A 34 4.56 -2.27 -21.65
C GLY A 34 3.68 -3.32 -20.99
N GLU A 35 3.19 -3.08 -19.76
CA GLU A 35 2.37 -4.07 -19.04
C GLU A 35 0.87 -3.91 -19.30
N ASP A 36 0.18 -5.05 -19.29
CA ASP A 36 -1.24 -5.14 -19.58
C ASP A 36 -2.08 -4.74 -18.35
N LEU A 37 -2.91 -3.71 -18.54
CA LEU A 37 -3.89 -3.20 -17.58
C LEU A 37 -5.31 -3.70 -17.89
N ASP A 38 -5.48 -4.69 -18.77
CA ASP A 38 -6.77 -5.28 -19.14
C ASP A 38 -7.38 -6.16 -18.03
N TYR A 39 -6.59 -6.53 -17.02
CA TYR A 39 -7.05 -7.44 -15.97
C TYR A 39 -6.46 -7.12 -14.59
N VAL A 40 -6.83 -5.96 -14.02
CA VAL A 40 -6.46 -5.58 -12.65
C VAL A 40 -7.19 -6.43 -11.62
N GLU A 41 -8.45 -6.81 -11.89
CA GLU A 41 -9.25 -7.58 -10.94
C GLU A 41 -8.64 -8.95 -10.64
N GLY A 42 -7.95 -9.55 -11.62
CA GLY A 42 -7.27 -10.83 -11.46
C GLY A 42 -6.02 -10.80 -10.59
N LEU A 43 -5.55 -9.62 -10.18
CA LEU A 43 -4.43 -9.49 -9.25
C LEU A 43 -4.82 -9.86 -7.83
N PHE A 44 -6.05 -9.55 -7.44
CA PHE A 44 -6.48 -9.63 -6.06
C PHE A 44 -7.15 -10.99 -5.82
N GLU A 45 -6.67 -11.70 -4.81
CA GLU A 45 -7.33 -12.95 -4.40
C GLU A 45 -8.71 -12.68 -3.76
N GLY A 46 -9.69 -13.51 -4.10
CA GLY A 46 -11.04 -13.42 -3.55
C GLY A 46 -11.99 -12.55 -4.38
N THR A 47 -13.05 -12.06 -3.75
CA THR A 47 -14.10 -11.26 -4.41
C THR A 47 -14.01 -9.81 -3.95
N VAL A 48 -12.97 -9.10 -4.39
CA VAL A 48 -12.88 -7.65 -4.24
C VAL A 48 -13.82 -7.00 -5.26
N ALA A 49 -14.75 -6.17 -4.80
CA ALA A 49 -15.62 -5.41 -5.69
C ALA A 49 -14.91 -4.13 -6.11
N PHE A 50 -14.47 -4.05 -7.36
CA PHE A 50 -13.83 -2.86 -7.92
C PHE A 50 -14.85 -1.84 -8.41
N GLU A 51 -14.39 -0.59 -8.54
CA GLU A 51 -15.15 0.44 -9.23
C GLU A 51 -15.46 0.04 -10.67
N GLU A 52 -16.61 0.48 -11.19
CA GLU A 52 -17.00 0.21 -12.56
C GLU A 52 -15.92 0.73 -13.53
N ASP A 53 -15.57 -0.08 -14.53
CA ASP A 53 -14.62 0.28 -15.58
C ASP A 53 -13.20 0.61 -15.06
N ILE A 54 -12.78 -0.02 -13.96
CA ILE A 54 -11.53 0.29 -13.26
C ILE A 54 -10.29 0.22 -14.17
N ASN A 55 -10.23 -0.80 -15.05
CA ASN A 55 -9.12 -0.99 -15.98
C ASN A 55 -8.94 0.21 -16.91
N ASN A 56 -10.04 0.73 -17.47
CA ASN A 56 -9.98 1.90 -18.35
C ASN A 56 -9.73 3.19 -17.56
N LYS A 57 -10.28 3.34 -16.34
CA LYS A 57 -9.99 4.48 -15.47
C LYS A 57 -8.50 4.57 -15.14
N ILE A 58 -7.86 3.45 -14.81
CA ILE A 58 -6.42 3.40 -14.52
C ILE A 58 -5.61 3.76 -15.77
N LYS A 59 -5.94 3.20 -16.95
CA LYS A 59 -5.26 3.54 -18.22
C LYS A 59 -5.38 5.03 -18.55
N GLN A 60 -6.58 5.59 -18.48
CA GLN A 60 -6.80 7.01 -18.75
C GLN A 60 -6.03 7.89 -17.77
N ALA A 61 -6.01 7.52 -16.49
CA ALA A 61 -5.25 8.26 -15.49
C ALA A 61 -3.75 8.22 -15.75
N LYS A 62 -3.21 7.05 -16.13
CA LYS A 62 -1.81 6.88 -16.54
C LYS A 62 -1.47 7.72 -17.76
N ASP A 63 -2.24 7.61 -18.83
CA ASP A 63 -2.00 8.34 -20.08
C ASP A 63 -2.00 9.86 -19.84
N LEU A 64 -3.00 10.33 -19.07
CA LEU A 64 -3.12 11.74 -18.70
C LEU A 64 -1.98 12.20 -17.78
N ALA A 65 -1.52 11.35 -16.86
CA ALA A 65 -0.41 11.66 -15.97
C ALA A 65 0.90 11.85 -16.75
N ILE A 66 1.17 10.96 -17.71
CA ILE A 66 2.32 11.05 -18.60
C ILE A 66 2.24 12.31 -19.48
N GLU A 67 1.07 12.57 -20.10
CA GLU A 67 0.87 13.75 -20.96
C GLU A 67 1.09 15.06 -20.18
N GLN A 68 0.64 15.11 -18.93
CA GLN A 68 0.65 16.32 -18.10
C GLN A 68 1.82 16.39 -17.11
N ASN A 69 2.80 15.48 -17.19
CA ASN A 69 3.91 15.38 -16.23
C ASN A 69 3.41 15.48 -14.77
N SER A 70 2.48 14.58 -14.46
CA SER A 70 1.67 14.53 -13.23
C SER A 70 1.72 13.14 -12.61
N GLN A 71 1.17 12.98 -11.41
CA GLN A 71 1.14 11.71 -10.68
C GLN A 71 -0.25 11.06 -10.75
N VAL A 72 -0.31 9.73 -10.65
CA VAL A 72 -1.56 9.00 -10.42
C VAL A 72 -1.71 8.72 -8.92
N CYS A 73 -2.90 8.98 -8.37
CA CYS A 73 -3.22 8.63 -6.98
C CYS A 73 -4.33 7.60 -6.95
N VAL A 74 -3.97 6.36 -6.65
CA VAL A 74 -4.93 5.28 -6.45
C VAL A 74 -5.41 5.31 -5.00
N LEU A 75 -6.72 5.48 -4.84
CA LEU A 75 -7.41 5.49 -3.56
C LEU A 75 -8.14 4.16 -3.37
N PHE A 76 -8.09 3.63 -2.16
CA PHE A 76 -8.84 2.44 -1.80
C PHE A 76 -9.32 2.49 -0.36
N GLY A 77 -10.39 1.77 -0.07
CA GLY A 77 -10.91 1.62 1.28
C GLY A 77 -11.57 0.26 1.46
N GLY A 78 -11.72 -0.14 2.71
CA GLY A 78 -12.27 -1.44 3.08
C GLY A 78 -11.70 -1.92 4.39
N GLU A 79 -11.71 -3.22 4.61
CA GLU A 79 -11.24 -3.85 5.84
C GLU A 79 -10.55 -5.17 5.53
N THR A 80 -9.23 -5.18 5.67
CA THR A 80 -8.42 -6.39 5.51
C THR A 80 -8.29 -7.15 6.83
N THR A 81 -7.74 -8.37 6.77
CA THR A 81 -7.49 -9.19 7.94
C THR A 81 -6.04 -9.65 8.00
N VAL A 82 -5.59 -10.00 9.20
CA VAL A 82 -4.29 -10.63 9.42
C VAL A 82 -4.51 -12.00 10.01
N GLU A 83 -3.84 -13.00 9.46
CA GLU A 83 -3.73 -14.31 10.10
C GLU A 83 -2.55 -14.28 11.09
N VAL A 84 -2.88 -14.19 12.38
CA VAL A 84 -1.85 -14.10 13.43
C VAL A 84 -1.31 -15.49 13.73
N THR A 85 -0.05 -15.72 13.35
CA THR A 85 0.69 -16.97 13.60
C THR A 85 1.93 -16.76 14.46
N GLY A 86 2.43 -15.52 14.51
CA GLY A 86 3.56 -15.11 15.33
C GLY A 86 3.18 -14.57 16.70
N THR A 87 4.17 -13.98 17.37
CA THR A 87 4.02 -13.35 18.71
C THR A 87 4.35 -11.86 18.70
N GLY A 88 4.56 -11.30 17.51
CA GLY A 88 4.87 -9.90 17.30
C GLY A 88 3.69 -8.97 17.59
N ARG A 89 3.96 -7.68 17.36
CA ARG A 89 2.97 -6.61 17.49
C ARG A 89 2.83 -5.89 16.14
N GLY A 90 1.59 -5.65 15.74
CA GLY A 90 1.28 -5.02 14.47
C GLY A 90 -0.22 -4.94 14.26
N GLY A 91 -0.62 -4.44 13.10
CA GLY A 91 -2.00 -4.49 12.64
C GLY A 91 -2.04 -4.64 11.13
N ARG A 92 -3.25 -4.78 10.59
CA ARG A 92 -3.49 -5.05 9.17
C ARG A 92 -2.95 -3.96 8.26
N ASN A 93 -3.02 -2.69 8.68
CA ASN A 93 -2.54 -1.58 7.87
C ASN A 93 -1.00 -1.57 7.81
N GLN A 94 -0.34 -1.73 8.96
CA GLN A 94 1.12 -1.86 9.02
C GLN A 94 1.59 -3.12 8.30
N GLU A 95 0.90 -4.25 8.45
CA GLU A 95 1.26 -5.50 7.77
C GLU A 95 1.14 -5.38 6.24
N MET A 96 0.07 -4.75 5.74
CA MET A 96 -0.10 -4.45 4.32
C MET A 96 1.03 -3.56 3.79
N CYS A 97 1.37 -2.47 4.49
CA CYS A 97 2.47 -1.59 4.11
C CYS A 97 3.83 -2.32 4.11
N LEU A 98 4.11 -3.14 5.13
CA LEU A 98 5.36 -3.90 5.19
C LEU A 98 5.46 -4.88 4.03
N SER A 99 4.37 -5.58 3.74
CA SER A 99 4.30 -6.50 2.61
C SER A 99 4.47 -5.82 1.26
N ALA A 100 3.80 -4.68 1.05
CA ALA A 100 3.93 -3.88 -0.18
C ALA A 100 5.37 -3.38 -0.35
N MET A 101 6.00 -2.86 0.70
CA MET A 101 7.39 -2.41 0.67
C MET A 101 8.36 -3.53 0.26
N ILE A 102 8.22 -4.73 0.85
CA ILE A 102 9.04 -5.90 0.48
C ILE A 102 8.83 -6.27 -0.99
N ALA A 103 7.58 -6.28 -1.45
CA ALA A 103 7.25 -6.63 -2.82
C ALA A 103 7.84 -5.61 -3.82
N MET A 104 7.67 -4.30 -3.56
CA MET A 104 8.22 -3.24 -4.40
C MET A 104 9.75 -3.31 -4.50
N ASP A 105 10.43 -3.57 -3.37
CA ASP A 105 11.88 -3.80 -3.31
C ASP A 105 12.29 -5.00 -4.17
N SER A 106 11.61 -6.14 -4.00
CA SER A 106 11.88 -7.36 -4.77
C SER A 106 11.67 -7.20 -6.28
N MET A 107 10.78 -6.28 -6.68
CA MET A 107 10.49 -5.93 -8.06
C MET A 107 11.44 -4.87 -8.62
N ASN A 108 12.36 -4.32 -7.80
CA ASN A 108 13.27 -3.24 -8.13
C ASN A 108 12.55 -1.99 -8.68
N LEU A 109 11.43 -1.62 -8.07
CA LEU A 109 10.79 -0.34 -8.41
C LEU A 109 11.71 0.83 -8.04
N SER A 110 11.73 1.86 -8.88
CA SER A 110 12.55 3.06 -8.64
C SER A 110 12.26 3.66 -7.25
N PRO A 111 13.28 4.17 -6.54
CA PRO A 111 13.16 4.64 -5.16
C PRO A 111 11.95 5.52 -4.84
N ASN A 112 11.61 6.50 -5.69
CA ASN A 112 10.49 7.43 -5.44
C ASN A 112 9.30 7.24 -6.39
N SER A 113 9.25 6.15 -7.17
CA SER A 113 8.14 5.93 -8.09
C SER A 113 6.83 5.58 -7.40
N VAL A 114 6.87 5.16 -6.14
CA VAL A 114 5.69 4.81 -5.35
C VAL A 114 5.76 5.36 -3.93
N THR A 115 4.68 5.97 -3.46
CA THR A 115 4.39 6.15 -2.04
C THR A 115 3.10 5.42 -1.70
N PHE A 116 3.15 4.49 -0.74
CA PHE A 116 2.03 3.65 -0.35
C PHE A 116 1.69 3.84 1.13
N ALA A 117 0.43 4.11 1.43
CA ALA A 117 -0.09 4.29 2.78
C ALA A 117 -1.34 3.46 3.00
N SER A 118 -1.47 2.91 4.20
CA SER A 118 -2.68 2.25 4.69
C SER A 118 -2.90 2.68 6.13
N ILE A 119 -4.11 3.14 6.46
CA ILE A 119 -4.42 3.86 7.69
C ILE A 119 -5.82 3.47 8.20
N GLY A 120 -5.90 3.03 9.46
CA GLY A 120 -7.15 2.86 10.20
C GLY A 120 -7.77 4.21 10.57
N THR A 121 -9.02 4.41 10.20
CA THR A 121 -9.70 5.70 10.39
C THR A 121 -10.07 6.01 11.84
N ASP A 122 -10.02 5.02 12.72
CA ASP A 122 -10.14 5.16 14.18
C ASP A 122 -8.85 5.64 14.86
N GLY A 123 -7.75 5.66 14.11
CA GLY A 123 -6.44 6.06 14.58
C GLY A 123 -5.67 4.96 15.29
N GLN A 124 -6.11 3.70 15.14
CA GLN A 124 -5.47 2.53 15.72
C GLN A 124 -5.36 1.39 14.68
N ASP A 125 -4.24 0.67 14.72
CA ASP A 125 -3.99 -0.48 13.88
C ASP A 125 -3.51 -1.65 14.75
N GLY A 126 -4.39 -2.64 14.93
CA GLY A 126 -4.19 -3.75 15.85
C GLY A 126 -4.00 -3.28 17.31
N PRO A 127 -3.28 -4.04 18.16
CA PRO A 127 -2.99 -3.64 19.53
C PRO A 127 -1.87 -2.58 19.61
N THR A 128 -1.83 -1.57 18.74
CA THR A 128 -0.79 -0.52 18.71
C THR A 128 -1.38 0.88 18.92
N SER A 129 -0.52 1.90 19.09
CA SER A 129 -0.95 3.31 19.08
C SER A 129 -0.90 3.95 17.69
N ALA A 130 -0.37 3.23 16.70
CA ALA A 130 -0.27 3.69 15.32
C ALA A 130 -1.62 3.52 14.63
N ALA A 131 -1.94 4.41 13.70
CA ALA A 131 -3.06 4.24 12.79
C ALA A 131 -2.69 3.39 11.58
N GLY A 132 -1.39 3.26 11.27
CA GLY A 132 -0.90 2.57 10.10
C GLY A 132 0.53 2.94 9.78
N ALA A 133 0.92 2.84 8.50
CA ALA A 133 2.24 3.20 8.03
C ALA A 133 2.20 3.85 6.65
N VAL A 134 3.31 4.50 6.28
CA VAL A 134 3.56 5.06 4.95
C VAL A 134 4.93 4.56 4.50
N VAL A 135 5.02 3.96 3.32
CA VAL A 135 6.23 3.32 2.80
C VAL A 135 6.48 3.71 1.34
N ALA A 136 7.72 3.52 0.90
CA ALA A 136 8.17 3.69 -0.48
C ALA A 136 9.26 2.65 -0.77
N PRO A 137 9.58 2.35 -2.05
CA PRO A 137 10.58 1.35 -2.43
C PRO A 137 11.93 1.52 -1.73
N PHE A 138 12.40 2.76 -1.53
CA PHE A 138 13.69 3.00 -0.89
C PHE A 138 13.78 2.56 0.59
N CYS A 139 12.63 2.39 1.28
CA CYS A 139 12.60 2.18 2.73
C CYS A 139 13.33 0.90 3.15
N SER A 140 13.21 -0.18 2.38
CA SER A 140 13.89 -1.46 2.60
C SER A 140 15.42 -1.32 2.70
N SER A 141 16.01 -0.45 1.86
CA SER A 141 17.46 -0.28 1.73
C SER A 141 18.13 0.47 2.88
N THR A 142 17.34 1.08 3.77
CA THR A 142 17.84 2.00 4.80
C THR A 142 18.19 1.34 6.12
N SER A 143 17.89 0.05 6.30
CA SER A 143 18.14 -0.65 7.57
C SER A 143 18.83 -2.00 7.39
N GLN A 144 19.46 -2.48 8.46
CA GLN A 144 19.98 -3.85 8.55
C GLN A 144 18.91 -4.85 9.04
N LEU A 145 17.65 -4.41 9.15
CA LEU A 145 16.54 -5.24 9.60
C LEU A 145 16.15 -6.23 8.50
N ASP A 146 15.70 -7.42 8.89
CA ASP A 146 15.14 -8.40 7.96
C ASP A 146 13.61 -8.25 7.91
N PRO A 147 13.05 -7.50 6.94
CA PRO A 147 11.62 -7.23 6.90
C PRO A 147 10.77 -8.51 6.76
N LEU A 148 11.30 -9.56 6.12
CA LEU A 148 10.60 -10.84 5.98
C LEU A 148 10.46 -11.56 7.33
N ALA A 149 11.48 -11.47 8.20
CA ALA A 149 11.42 -12.05 9.54
C ALA A 149 10.35 -11.37 10.41
N PHE A 150 10.26 -10.03 10.37
CA PHE A 150 9.22 -9.29 11.10
C PHE A 150 7.83 -9.58 10.55
N LEU A 151 7.67 -9.60 9.23
CA LEU A 151 6.39 -9.93 8.59
C LEU A 151 5.91 -11.33 8.99
N LYS A 152 6.81 -12.34 8.93
CA LYS A 152 6.50 -13.72 9.33
C LYS A 152 6.10 -13.85 10.81
N ASN A 153 6.58 -12.97 11.68
CA ASN A 153 6.25 -12.98 13.10
C ASN A 153 5.05 -12.08 13.46
N ASN A 154 4.34 -11.52 12.46
CA ASN A 154 3.29 -10.50 12.65
C ASN A 154 3.77 -9.29 13.49
N ASP A 155 5.01 -8.86 13.27
CA ASP A 155 5.72 -7.86 14.09
C ASP A 155 5.98 -6.54 13.33
N SER A 156 5.03 -6.14 12.47
CA SER A 156 5.17 -4.96 11.61
C SER A 156 5.37 -3.65 12.39
N HIS A 157 4.80 -3.53 13.58
CA HIS A 157 4.97 -2.33 14.40
C HIS A 157 6.40 -2.16 14.91
N SER A 158 7.02 -3.25 15.38
CA SER A 158 8.40 -3.23 15.86
C SER A 158 9.35 -2.91 14.70
N TYR A 159 9.13 -3.51 13.53
CA TYR A 159 9.89 -3.19 12.32
C TYR A 159 9.87 -1.69 12.00
N PHE A 160 8.67 -1.09 11.91
CA PHE A 160 8.57 0.34 11.59
C PHE A 160 9.05 1.24 12.71
N SER A 161 9.01 0.79 13.97
CA SER A 161 9.52 1.55 15.11
C SER A 161 11.05 1.66 15.07
N GLU A 162 11.71 0.61 14.61
CA GLU A 162 13.16 0.56 14.45
C GLU A 162 13.62 1.23 13.14
N LEU A 163 12.86 1.07 12.06
CA LEU A 163 13.17 1.63 10.76
C LEU A 163 13.20 3.17 10.80
N GLU A 164 14.38 3.75 10.57
CA GLU A 164 14.59 5.21 10.56
C GLU A 164 14.02 5.89 11.83
N GLY A 165 14.04 5.20 12.96
CA GLY A 165 13.54 5.72 14.25
C GLY A 165 12.04 6.00 14.27
N GLY A 166 11.22 5.22 13.57
CA GLY A 166 9.76 5.37 13.61
C GLY A 166 9.18 6.33 12.58
N LYS A 167 9.99 6.85 11.66
CA LYS A 167 9.58 7.88 10.70
C LYS A 167 8.41 7.47 9.78
N PHE A 168 8.26 6.18 9.54
CA PHE A 168 7.25 5.62 8.64
C PHE A 168 5.95 5.22 9.34
N ILE A 169 5.90 5.29 10.68
CA ILE A 169 4.69 5.05 11.44
C ILE A 169 3.79 6.28 11.36
N TYR A 170 2.53 6.08 11.00
CA TYR A 170 1.54 7.15 11.02
C TYR A 170 0.74 7.12 12.32
N ASN A 171 0.85 8.18 13.12
CA ASN A 171 0.14 8.34 14.39
C ASN A 171 -0.83 9.51 14.31
N THR A 172 -2.13 9.22 14.26
CA THR A 172 -3.17 10.26 14.32
C THR A 172 -3.62 10.56 15.75
N GLY A 173 -3.39 9.61 16.67
CA GLY A 173 -4.18 9.50 17.90
C GLY A 173 -5.60 9.01 17.61
N LEU A 174 -6.35 8.68 18.66
CA LEU A 174 -7.74 8.24 18.52
C LEU A 174 -8.59 9.35 17.89
N THR A 175 -9.25 9.04 16.78
CA THR A 175 -10.00 10.04 15.99
C THR A 175 -11.43 10.23 16.51
N GLY A 176 -11.96 9.26 17.26
CA GLY A 176 -13.33 9.25 17.75
C GLY A 176 -14.38 8.84 16.72
N THR A 177 -13.96 8.29 15.58
CA THR A 177 -14.83 7.71 14.54
C THR A 177 -14.24 6.40 14.01
N ASN A 178 -15.00 5.57 13.31
CA ASN A 178 -14.47 4.40 12.62
C ASN A 178 -15.31 4.14 11.35
N VAL A 179 -14.67 4.27 10.18
CA VAL A 179 -15.22 3.94 8.86
C VAL A 179 -14.30 2.98 8.12
N MET A 180 -13.71 2.03 8.86
CA MET A 180 -12.73 1.03 8.42
C MET A 180 -11.36 1.65 8.05
N ASP A 181 -10.68 1.09 7.05
CA ASP A 181 -9.35 1.52 6.61
C ASP A 181 -9.43 2.33 5.31
N ILE A 182 -8.51 3.28 5.16
CA ILE A 182 -8.23 4.00 3.92
C ILE A 182 -6.78 3.76 3.51
N GLY A 183 -6.55 3.64 2.21
CA GLY A 183 -5.21 3.63 1.66
C GLY A 183 -5.06 4.47 0.41
N ILE A 184 -3.80 4.86 0.20
CA ILE A 184 -3.38 5.80 -0.83
C ILE A 184 -2.11 5.24 -1.44
N MET A 185 -2.10 5.11 -2.77
CA MET A 185 -0.92 4.77 -3.54
C MET A 185 -0.67 5.87 -4.58
N LEU A 186 0.37 6.66 -4.35
CA LEU A 186 0.81 7.70 -5.25
C LEU A 186 1.91 7.15 -6.15
N LEU A 187 1.74 7.33 -7.46
CA LEU A 187 2.62 6.81 -8.50
C LEU A 187 3.23 7.97 -9.27
N ASP A 188 4.56 7.98 -9.32
CA ASP A 188 5.36 8.99 -10.02
C ASP A 188 6.04 8.38 -11.25
N PHE A 189 5.84 9.04 -12.40
CA PHE A 189 6.37 8.62 -13.69
C PHE A 189 7.68 9.33 -14.04
N GLU A 190 8.10 10.35 -13.28
CA GLU A 190 9.37 11.05 -13.53
C GLU A 190 10.59 10.15 -13.23
N ASP A 191 10.42 9.17 -12.34
CA ASP A 191 11.46 8.23 -11.90
C ASP A 191 11.32 6.81 -12.50
N SER A 192 10.35 6.56 -13.39
CA SER A 192 10.00 5.23 -13.93
C SER A 192 10.58 4.90 -15.30
#